data_AF-A0A915J3B7-F1
#
_entry.id   AF-A0A915J3B7-F1
#
_cell.length_a   1.000
_cell.length_b   1.000
_cell.length_c   1.000
_cell.angle_alpha   90.00
_cell.angle_beta   90.00
_cell.angle_gamma   90.00
#
_symmetry.space_group_name_H-M   'P 1'
#
loop_
_entity.id
_entity.type
_entity.pdbx_description
1 polymer ?
#
loop_
_entity_poly.entity_id
_entity_poly.type
_entity_poly.pdbx_seq_one_letter_code
_entity_poly.pdbx_strand_id
1 'polypeptide(L)'
;IQLILSKSCNYFVFDYFRSISSFFCLLSLGVRFLQILRMLHVDRQGGTWRLLGSVVFIHRQELITTLYIGFLGLIFSSYFVYLAEKDTVSPDGRHTFTSYADALWWGVITMTTIGYGDVVPQTWIGRIVASCFSIFAISFFALPAGILGSGFALKVQQKQRQKHFNRQIPAAATLI
;
A
#
# COMPACT_ATOMS: atom_id res chain seq x y z
N ILE A 1 46.76 -20.97 34.31
CA ILE A 1 45.41 -21.56 34.52
C ILE A 1 44.42 -20.53 35.09
N GLN A 2 44.75 -19.82 36.18
CA GLN A 2 43.93 -18.72 36.75
C GLN A 2 43.55 -17.59 35.76
N LEU A 3 44.45 -17.17 34.86
CA LEU A 3 44.18 -16.11 33.87
C LEU A 3 43.20 -16.51 32.74
N ILE A 4 43.13 -17.80 32.40
CA ILE A 4 42.22 -18.31 31.35
C ILE A 4 40.79 -18.39 31.91
N LEU A 5 40.65 -18.78 33.19
CA LEU A 5 39.37 -18.80 33.89
C LEU A 5 38.78 -17.39 34.08
N SER A 6 39.61 -16.39 34.38
CA SER A 6 39.17 -14.99 34.50
C SER A 6 38.70 -14.40 33.16
N LYS A 7 39.39 -14.69 32.05
CA LYS A 7 38.93 -14.29 30.71
C LYS A 7 37.62 -14.99 30.34
N SER A 8 37.51 -16.31 30.53
CA SER A 8 36.30 -17.07 30.20
C SER A 8 35.07 -16.61 30.99
N CYS A 9 35.25 -16.19 32.25
CA CYS A 9 34.19 -15.64 33.10
C CYS A 9 33.70 -14.26 32.58
N ASN A 10 34.63 -13.40 32.13
CA ASN A 10 34.27 -12.09 31.56
C ASN A 10 33.53 -12.21 30.22
N TYR A 11 33.88 -13.18 29.36
CA TYR A 11 33.13 -13.44 28.11
C TYR A 11 31.70 -13.92 28.39
N PHE A 12 31.51 -14.79 29.38
CA PHE A 12 30.18 -15.32 29.75
C PHE A 12 29.26 -14.24 30.34
N VAL A 13 29.79 -13.35 31.17
CA VAL A 13 29.03 -12.22 31.73
C VAL A 13 28.65 -11.19 30.66
N PHE A 14 29.55 -10.95 29.69
CA PHE A 14 29.27 -10.03 28.57
C PHE A 14 28.23 -10.59 27.59
N ASP A 15 28.26 -11.89 27.28
CA ASP A 15 27.23 -12.56 26.46
C ASP A 15 25.88 -12.63 27.17
N TYR A 16 25.86 -12.81 28.50
CA TYR A 16 24.63 -12.78 29.28
C TYR A 16 23.97 -11.38 29.28
N PHE A 17 24.77 -10.32 29.42
CA PHE A 17 24.27 -8.93 29.35
C PHE A 17 23.78 -8.55 27.94
N ARG A 18 24.46 -9.02 26.89
CA ARG A 18 24.05 -8.85 25.49
C ARG A 18 22.76 -9.62 25.18
N SER A 19 22.61 -10.84 25.71
CA SER A 19 21.39 -11.65 25.60
C SER A 19 20.19 -11.00 26.30
N ILE A 20 20.38 -10.44 27.49
CA ILE A 20 19.34 -9.68 28.22
C ILE A 20 18.93 -8.41 27.45
N SER A 21 19.90 -7.67 26.88
CA SER A 21 19.61 -6.50 26.04
C SER A 21 18.84 -6.86 24.77
N SER A 22 19.18 -7.99 24.12
CA SER A 22 18.45 -8.52 22.96
C SER A 22 17.03 -9.00 23.33
N PHE A 23 16.84 -9.63 24.49
CA PHE A 23 15.52 -10.00 25.02
C PHE A 23 14.65 -8.76 25.32
N PHE A 24 15.22 -7.71 25.91
CA PHE A 24 14.53 -6.45 26.18
C PHE A 24 14.20 -5.68 24.87
N CYS A 25 15.06 -5.77 23.85
CA CYS A 25 14.84 -5.20 22.52
C CYS A 25 13.70 -5.92 21.77
N LEU A 26 13.66 -7.26 21.80
CA LEU A 26 12.55 -8.07 21.26
C LEU A 26 11.24 -7.79 21.99
N LEU A 27 11.28 -7.63 23.32
CA LEU A 27 10.13 -7.22 24.12
C LEU A 27 9.64 -5.82 23.71
N SER A 28 10.55 -4.88 23.42
CA SER A 28 10.22 -3.52 23.00
C SER A 28 9.55 -3.44 21.62
N LEU A 29 9.91 -4.32 20.67
CA LEU A 29 9.22 -4.47 19.38
C LEU A 29 7.79 -4.98 19.58
N GLY A 30 7.63 -5.97 20.47
CA GLY A 30 6.32 -6.51 20.85
C GLY A 30 5.42 -5.46 21.53
N VAL A 31 5.97 -4.65 22.43
CA VAL A 31 5.22 -3.57 23.10
C VAL A 31 4.78 -2.49 22.11
N ARG A 32 5.62 -2.11 21.14
CA ARG A 32 5.25 -1.16 20.07
C ARG A 32 4.12 -1.71 19.18
N PHE A 33 4.19 -3.00 18.83
CA PHE A 33 3.12 -3.67 18.07
C PHE A 33 1.81 -3.75 18.87
N LEU A 34 1.87 -4.05 20.17
CA LEU A 34 0.72 -4.05 21.07
C LEU A 34 0.09 -2.65 21.26
N GLN A 35 0.90 -1.59 21.21
CA GLN A 35 0.41 -0.19 21.23
C GLN A 35 -0.42 0.15 19.98
N ILE A 36 0.01 -0.33 18.80
CA ILE A 36 -0.73 -0.15 17.53
C ILE A 36 -2.06 -0.92 17.58
N LEU A 37 -2.05 -2.15 18.11
CA LEU A 37 -3.27 -2.94 18.32
C LEU A 37 -4.26 -2.27 19.28
N ARG A 38 -3.78 -1.51 20.28
CA ARG A 38 -4.67 -0.71 21.14
C ARG A 38 -5.41 0.39 20.39
N MET A 39 -4.78 1.07 19.41
CA MET A 39 -5.49 2.05 18.57
C MET A 39 -6.56 1.40 17.70
N LEU A 40 -6.34 0.16 17.21
CA LEU A 40 -7.34 -0.58 16.44
C LEU A 40 -8.62 -0.86 17.24
N HIS A 41 -8.49 -1.01 18.56
CA HIS A 41 -9.60 -1.31 19.48
C HIS A 41 -10.49 -0.09 19.81
N VAL A 42 -10.09 1.13 19.41
CA VAL A 42 -10.86 2.37 19.67
C VAL A 42 -12.12 2.45 18.79
N ASP A 43 -12.18 1.75 17.66
CA ASP A 43 -13.40 1.65 16.84
C ASP A 43 -14.38 0.59 17.40
N ARG A 44 -14.86 0.83 18.63
CA ARG A 44 -15.71 -0.07 19.44
C ARG A 44 -17.06 -0.44 18.78
N GLN A 45 -17.43 0.16 17.65
CA GLN A 45 -18.67 -0.14 16.93
C GLN A 45 -18.47 -0.60 15.47
N GLY A 46 -17.23 -0.59 14.96
CA GLY A 46 -16.92 -0.95 13.57
C GLY A 46 -17.71 -0.11 12.54
N GLY A 47 -18.22 1.05 12.94
CA GLY A 47 -19.13 1.86 12.13
C GLY A 47 -18.44 2.39 10.88
N THR A 48 -17.16 2.73 11.01
CA THR A 48 -16.29 3.18 9.92
C THR A 48 -16.05 2.07 8.91
N TRP A 49 -15.67 0.87 9.38
CA TRP A 49 -15.48 -0.32 8.54
C TRP A 49 -16.77 -0.76 7.84
N ARG A 50 -17.93 -0.67 8.52
CA ARG A 50 -19.23 -1.00 7.94
C ARG A 50 -19.65 0.00 6.86
N LEU A 51 -19.40 1.30 7.07
CA LEU A 51 -19.64 2.32 6.06
C LEU A 51 -18.76 2.10 4.83
N LEU A 52 -17.47 1.89 5.04
CA LEU A 52 -16.47 1.65 4.00
C LEU A 52 -16.78 0.39 3.20
N GLY A 53 -16.98 -0.74 3.88
CA GLY A 53 -17.36 -2.00 3.24
C GLY A 53 -18.67 -1.90 2.46
N SER A 54 -19.64 -1.13 2.94
CA SER A 54 -20.89 -0.92 2.21
C SER A 54 -20.70 -0.02 0.97
N VAL A 55 -19.80 0.98 0.97
CA VAL A 55 -19.49 1.75 -0.27
C VAL A 55 -18.78 0.85 -1.27
N VAL A 56 -17.77 0.09 -0.83
CA VAL A 56 -17.02 -0.86 -1.68
C VAL A 56 -17.97 -1.89 -2.29
N PHE A 57 -18.89 -2.45 -1.52
CA PHE A 57 -19.81 -3.47 -2.02
C PHE A 57 -20.77 -2.94 -3.09
N ILE A 58 -21.23 -1.68 -2.96
CA ILE A 58 -22.08 -1.02 -3.96
C ILE A 58 -21.31 -0.81 -5.27
N HIS A 59 -20.08 -0.31 -5.19
CA HIS A 59 -19.25 0.01 -6.36
C HIS A 59 -18.29 -1.12 -6.78
N ARG A 60 -18.53 -2.35 -6.31
CA ARG A 60 -17.58 -3.47 -6.52
C ARG A 60 -17.30 -3.76 -7.99
N GLN A 61 -18.30 -3.63 -8.85
CA GLN A 61 -18.15 -3.91 -10.28
C GLN A 61 -17.21 -2.91 -10.95
N GLU A 62 -17.35 -1.62 -10.62
CA GLU A 62 -16.51 -0.53 -11.13
C GLU A 62 -15.07 -0.68 -10.61
N LEU A 63 -14.93 -1.01 -9.32
CA LEU A 63 -13.62 -1.20 -8.68
C LEU A 63 -12.88 -2.41 -9.28
N ILE A 64 -13.57 -3.54 -9.46
CA ILE A 64 -12.99 -4.74 -10.08
C ILE A 64 -12.60 -4.45 -11.53
N THR A 65 -13.45 -3.75 -12.29
CA THR A 65 -13.17 -3.44 -13.70
C THR A 65 -11.94 -2.54 -13.84
N THR A 66 -11.83 -1.49 -13.04
CA THR A 66 -10.69 -0.57 -13.06
C THR A 66 -9.39 -1.24 -12.60
N LEU A 67 -9.44 -2.06 -11.55
CA LEU A 67 -8.30 -2.88 -11.13
C LEU A 67 -7.91 -3.92 -12.18
N TYR A 68 -8.86 -4.57 -12.83
CA TYR A 68 -8.59 -5.55 -13.87
C TYR A 68 -7.88 -4.91 -15.07
N ILE A 69 -8.39 -3.78 -15.57
CA ILE A 69 -7.78 -3.05 -16.69
C ILE A 69 -6.40 -2.51 -16.29
N GLY A 70 -6.26 -1.96 -15.08
CA GLY A 70 -4.98 -1.48 -14.56
C GLY A 70 -3.95 -2.61 -14.43
N PHE A 71 -4.35 -3.76 -13.90
CA PHE A 71 -3.48 -4.93 -13.77
C PHE A 71 -3.07 -5.49 -15.14
N LEU A 72 -4.00 -5.53 -16.10
CA LEU A 72 -3.71 -5.94 -17.46
C LEU A 72 -2.70 -4.97 -18.11
N GLY A 73 -2.93 -3.66 -17.98
CA GLY A 73 -1.98 -2.62 -18.41
C GLY A 73 -0.59 -2.77 -17.78
N LEU A 74 -0.52 -3.15 -16.50
CA LEU A 74 0.72 -3.44 -15.78
C LEU A 74 1.50 -4.59 -16.42
N ILE A 75 0.84 -5.74 -16.60
CA ILE A 75 1.47 -6.92 -17.20
C ILE A 75 2.00 -6.62 -18.61
N PHE A 76 1.19 -5.95 -19.44
CA PHE A 76 1.60 -5.57 -20.79
C PHE A 76 2.75 -4.57 -20.78
N SER A 77 2.67 -3.50 -19.99
CA SER A 77 3.71 -2.48 -19.90
C SER A 77 5.05 -3.07 -19.46
N SER A 78 5.05 -3.86 -18.39
CA SER A 78 6.25 -4.56 -17.91
C SER A 78 6.82 -5.53 -18.93
N TYR A 79 5.98 -6.24 -19.68
CA TYR A 79 6.44 -7.16 -20.73
C TYR A 79 7.11 -6.43 -21.89
N PHE A 80 6.49 -5.37 -22.42
CA PHE A 80 7.08 -4.60 -23.52
C PHE A 80 8.36 -3.87 -23.10
N VAL A 81 8.41 -3.31 -21.90
CA VAL A 81 9.63 -2.66 -21.37
C VAL A 81 10.74 -3.69 -21.12
N TYR A 82 10.41 -4.87 -20.57
CA TYR A 82 11.37 -5.96 -20.45
C TYR A 82 11.97 -6.36 -21.79
N LEU A 83 11.14 -6.54 -22.83
CA LEU A 83 11.64 -6.87 -24.17
C LEU A 83 12.53 -5.77 -24.77
N ALA A 84 12.24 -4.50 -24.48
CA ALA A 84 13.02 -3.37 -24.95
C ALA A 84 14.36 -3.19 -24.22
N GLU A 85 14.43 -3.57 -22.93
CA GLU A 85 15.58 -3.32 -22.05
C GLU A 85 16.37 -4.57 -21.66
N LYS A 86 15.94 -5.78 -22.05
CA LYS A 86 16.63 -7.03 -21.64
C LYS A 86 18.09 -7.11 -22.08
N ASP A 87 18.44 -6.50 -23.22
CA ASP A 87 19.78 -6.55 -23.79
C ASP A 87 20.60 -5.28 -23.48
N THR A 88 20.04 -4.34 -22.70
CA THR A 88 20.71 -3.08 -22.38
C THR A 88 21.45 -3.15 -21.05
N VAL A 89 22.59 -2.46 -21.04
CA VAL A 89 23.43 -2.28 -19.85
C VAL A 89 23.22 -0.86 -19.37
N SER A 90 22.85 -0.68 -18.10
CA SER A 90 22.71 0.67 -17.53
C SER A 90 24.06 1.38 -17.47
N PRO A 91 24.09 2.73 -17.37
CA PRO A 91 25.33 3.51 -17.29
C PRO A 91 26.28 3.05 -16.17
N ASP A 92 25.73 2.49 -15.08
CA ASP A 92 26.47 1.97 -13.94
C ASP A 92 27.07 0.56 -14.18
N GLY A 93 26.99 0.03 -15.40
CA GLY A 93 27.50 -1.28 -15.78
C GLY A 93 26.66 -2.46 -15.26
N ARG A 94 25.47 -2.20 -14.70
CA ARG A 94 24.55 -3.22 -14.18
C ARG A 94 23.37 -3.44 -15.13
N HIS A 95 22.94 -4.69 -15.24
CA HIS A 95 21.64 -5.00 -15.85
C HIS A 95 20.55 -4.69 -14.83
N THR A 96 19.71 -3.70 -15.14
CA THR A 96 18.57 -3.28 -14.29
C THR A 96 17.33 -4.14 -14.54
N PHE A 97 17.18 -4.68 -15.76
CA PHE A 97 16.08 -5.56 -16.15
C PHE A 97 16.60 -6.99 -16.39
N THR A 98 17.04 -7.67 -15.33
CA THR A 98 17.57 -9.04 -15.45
C THR A 98 16.48 -10.08 -15.64
N SER A 99 15.36 -9.89 -14.95
CA SER A 99 14.24 -10.80 -14.92
C SER A 99 12.93 -10.06 -15.21
N TYR A 100 11.90 -10.80 -15.62
CA TYR A 100 10.56 -10.23 -15.75
C TYR A 100 10.04 -9.68 -14.42
N ALA A 101 10.49 -10.22 -13.28
CA ALA A 101 10.13 -9.72 -11.95
C ALA A 101 10.64 -8.29 -11.71
N ASP A 102 11.82 -7.92 -12.24
CA ASP A 102 12.36 -6.57 -12.12
C ASP A 102 11.53 -5.56 -12.95
N ALA A 103 11.08 -5.99 -14.13
CA ALA A 103 10.18 -5.19 -14.97
C ALA A 103 8.78 -5.04 -14.36
N LEU A 104 8.28 -6.07 -13.66
CA LEU A 104 7.05 -5.99 -12.87
C LEU A 104 7.20 -5.03 -11.70
N TRP A 105 8.31 -5.10 -10.96
CA TRP A 105 8.62 -4.15 -9.90
C TRP A 105 8.61 -2.71 -10.42
N TRP A 106 9.32 -2.45 -11.52
CA TRP A 106 9.31 -1.16 -12.20
C TRP A 106 7.89 -0.71 -12.60
N GLY A 107 7.09 -1.62 -13.16
CA GLY A 107 5.70 -1.34 -13.53
C GLY A 107 4.84 -0.94 -12.34
N VAL A 108 4.93 -1.69 -11.23
CA VAL A 108 4.20 -1.38 -9.99
C VAL A 108 4.57 0.01 -9.47
N ILE A 109 5.87 0.30 -9.28
CA ILE A 109 6.31 1.58 -8.69
C ILE A 109 5.95 2.78 -9.57
N THR A 110 5.92 2.58 -10.90
CA THR A 110 5.60 3.63 -11.88
C THR A 110 4.10 3.89 -11.91
N MET A 111 3.27 2.84 -11.95
CA MET A 111 1.81 2.97 -11.99
C MET A 111 1.20 3.49 -10.69
N THR A 112 1.81 3.14 -9.56
CA THR A 112 1.45 3.72 -8.26
C THR A 112 2.04 5.11 -8.04
N THR A 113 2.71 5.69 -9.05
CA THR A 113 3.34 7.02 -9.00
C THR A 113 4.36 7.20 -7.87
N ILE A 114 4.97 6.11 -7.39
CA ILE A 114 6.02 6.16 -6.36
C ILE A 114 7.34 6.59 -7.00
N GLY A 115 7.75 5.91 -8.08
CA GLY A 115 8.92 6.28 -8.87
C GLY A 115 10.22 6.37 -8.09
N TYR A 116 10.65 5.28 -7.43
CA TYR A 116 11.91 5.26 -6.67
C TYR A 116 13.15 5.62 -7.51
N GLY A 117 13.13 5.30 -8.82
CA GLY A 117 14.23 5.59 -9.74
C GLY A 117 15.40 4.60 -9.66
N ASP A 118 15.23 3.49 -8.94
CA ASP A 118 16.17 2.37 -8.85
C ASP A 118 16.26 1.58 -10.16
N VAL A 119 15.13 1.45 -10.86
CA VAL A 119 15.02 0.80 -12.17
C VAL A 119 14.36 1.79 -13.13
N VAL A 120 14.99 2.06 -14.28
CA VAL A 120 14.47 3.01 -15.28
C VAL A 120 14.87 2.54 -16.69
N PRO A 121 13.94 2.55 -17.68
CA PRO A 121 14.29 2.23 -19.06
C PRO A 121 15.28 3.24 -19.65
N GLN A 122 16.34 2.71 -20.26
CA GLN A 122 17.41 3.51 -20.85
C GLN A 122 17.27 3.67 -22.36
N THR A 123 16.67 2.69 -23.04
CA THR A 123 16.43 2.75 -24.47
C THR A 123 15.37 3.78 -24.84
N TRP A 124 15.54 4.39 -26.01
CA TRP A 124 14.53 5.27 -26.58
C TRP A 124 13.18 4.57 -26.75
N ILE A 125 13.19 3.33 -27.23
CA ILE A 125 11.99 2.51 -27.44
C ILE A 125 11.30 2.20 -26.11
N GLY A 126 12.06 1.73 -25.12
CA GLY A 126 11.56 1.45 -23.77
C GLY A 126 10.96 2.68 -23.10
N ARG A 127 11.57 3.86 -23.28
CA ARG A 127 11.05 5.13 -22.77
C ARG A 127 9.74 5.56 -23.43
N ILE A 128 9.59 5.40 -24.75
CA ILE A 128 8.34 5.71 -25.45
C ILE A 128 7.23 4.79 -24.96
N VAL A 129 7.48 3.47 -24.95
CA VAL A 129 6.52 2.47 -24.47
C VAL A 129 6.14 2.76 -23.02
N ALA A 130 7.13 2.96 -22.15
CA ALA A 130 6.90 3.28 -20.74
C ALA A 130 6.04 4.53 -20.58
N SER A 131 6.33 5.60 -21.33
CA SER A 131 5.59 6.86 -21.24
C SER A 131 4.15 6.71 -21.70
N CYS A 132 3.90 6.05 -22.83
CA CYS A 132 2.57 5.79 -23.35
C CYS A 132 1.73 4.97 -22.35
N PHE A 133 2.26 3.85 -21.87
CA PHE A 133 1.54 2.98 -20.93
C PHE A 133 1.35 3.62 -19.56
N SER A 134 2.30 4.42 -19.09
CA SER A 134 2.19 5.10 -17.78
C SER A 134 1.02 6.07 -17.73
N ILE A 135 0.80 6.87 -18.79
CA ILE A 135 -0.31 7.83 -18.84
C ILE A 135 -1.67 7.12 -18.71
N PHE A 136 -1.85 6.01 -19.43
CA PHE A 136 -3.09 5.23 -19.34
C PHE A 136 -3.22 4.52 -17.99
N ALA A 137 -2.16 3.85 -17.53
CA ALA A 137 -2.21 3.02 -16.33
C ALA A 137 -2.42 3.84 -15.05
N ILE A 138 -1.76 5.00 -14.91
CA ILE A 138 -1.96 5.93 -13.79
C ILE A 138 -3.42 6.38 -13.72
N SER A 139 -4.03 6.68 -14.88
CA SER A 139 -5.43 7.07 -14.95
C SER A 139 -6.35 5.99 -14.37
N PHE A 140 -6.12 4.71 -14.69
CA PHE A 140 -6.91 3.60 -14.17
C PHE A 140 -6.65 3.31 -12.68
N PHE A 141 -5.39 3.42 -12.22
CA PHE A 141 -5.05 3.24 -10.80
C PHE A 141 -5.60 4.36 -9.89
N ALA A 142 -5.84 5.55 -10.43
CA ALA A 142 -6.46 6.65 -9.71
C ALA A 142 -7.98 6.49 -9.53
N LEU A 143 -8.66 5.74 -10.41
CA LEU A 143 -10.12 5.59 -10.39
C LEU A 143 -10.67 4.95 -9.11
N PRO A 144 -10.11 3.85 -8.56
CA PRO A 144 -10.57 3.28 -7.30
C PRO A 144 -10.63 4.30 -6.16
N ALA A 145 -9.61 5.16 -6.03
CA ALA A 145 -9.60 6.21 -5.02
C ALA A 145 -10.71 7.24 -5.25
N GLY A 146 -10.93 7.63 -6.52
CA GLY A 146 -12.00 8.56 -6.91
C GLY A 146 -13.42 8.00 -6.67
N ILE A 147 -13.65 6.74 -7.02
CA ILE A 147 -14.94 6.04 -6.83
C ILE A 147 -15.27 5.92 -5.35
N LEU A 148 -14.29 5.53 -4.53
CA LEU A 148 -14.49 5.46 -3.08
C LEU A 148 -14.76 6.85 -2.49
N GLY A 149 -13.97 7.85 -2.88
CA GLY A 149 -14.14 9.24 -2.42
C GLY A 149 -15.52 9.80 -2.73
N SER A 150 -16.01 9.63 -3.96
CA SER A 150 -17.35 10.08 -4.36
C SER A 150 -18.45 9.28 -3.66
N GLY A 151 -18.29 7.96 -3.51
CA GLY A 151 -19.23 7.10 -2.80
C GLY A 151 -19.37 7.48 -1.31
N PHE A 152 -18.27 7.87 -0.66
CA PHE A 152 -18.32 8.42 0.70
C PHE A 152 -19.02 9.76 0.77
N ALA A 153 -18.70 10.70 -0.13
CA ALA A 153 -19.32 12.01 -0.17
C ALA A 153 -20.86 11.90 -0.34
N LEU A 154 -21.32 11.03 -1.25
CA LEU A 154 -22.74 10.77 -1.48
C LEU A 154 -23.44 10.18 -0.25
N LYS A 155 -22.83 9.19 0.42
CA LYS A 155 -23.40 8.63 1.65
C LYS A 155 -23.51 9.64 2.78
N VAL A 156 -22.51 10.50 2.94
CA VAL A 156 -22.54 11.56 3.97
C VAL A 156 -23.66 12.55 3.67
N GLN A 157 -23.80 12.98 2.42
CA GLN A 157 -24.90 13.86 2.00
C GLN A 157 -26.29 13.23 2.18
N GLN A 158 -26.45 11.95 1.83
CA GLN A 158 -27.71 11.22 2.05
C GLN A 158 -28.06 11.13 3.53
N LYS A 159 -27.07 10.87 4.40
CA LYS A 159 -27.28 10.81 5.85
C LYS A 159 -27.66 12.17 6.43
N GLN A 160 -27.12 13.27 5.90
CA GLN A 160 -27.55 14.62 6.29
C GLN A 160 -29.00 14.90 5.86
N ARG A 161 -29.36 14.59 4.60
CA ARG A 161 -30.74 14.75 4.11
C ARG A 161 -31.75 13.96 4.94
N GLN A 162 -31.44 12.72 5.27
CA GLN A 162 -32.32 11.88 6.11
C GLN A 162 -32.49 12.47 7.52
N LYS A 163 -31.43 13.05 8.11
CA LYS A 163 -31.54 13.72 9.42
C LYS A 163 -32.46 14.93 9.37
N HIS A 164 -32.40 15.74 8.31
CA HIS A 164 -33.32 16.87 8.14
C HIS A 164 -34.77 16.41 8.03
N PHE A 165 -35.05 15.37 7.24
CA PHE A 165 -36.39 14.81 7.09
C PHE A 165 -36.92 14.21 8.41
N ASN A 166 -36.12 13.37 9.10
CA ASN A 166 -36.52 12.78 10.39
C ASN A 166 -36.79 13.82 11.48
N ARG A 167 -36.22 15.03 11.37
CA ARG A 167 -36.48 16.12 12.32
C ARG A 167 -37.85 16.76 12.11
N GLN A 168 -38.41 16.67 10.90
CA GLN A 168 -39.70 17.24 10.54
C GLN A 168 -40.87 16.32 10.91
N ILE A 169 -40.67 15.00 10.88
CA ILE A 169 -41.70 13.99 11.24
C ILE A 169 -42.33 14.23 12.63
N PRO A 170 -41.56 14.39 13.73
CA PRO A 170 -42.16 14.63 15.05
C PRO A 170 -42.83 16.00 15.17
N ALA A 171 -42.32 17.02 14.47
CA ALA A 171 -42.94 18.35 14.45
C ALA A 171 -44.31 18.32 13.75
N ALA A 172 -44.45 17.53 12.68
CA ALA A 172 -45.73 17.32 12.00
C ALA A 172 -46.69 16.46 12.82
N ALA A 173 -46.19 15.45 13.54
CA ALA A 173 -47.01 14.59 14.39
C ALA A 173 -47.63 15.31 15.61
N THR A 174 -47.07 16.45 16.02
CA THR A 174 -47.59 17.25 17.14
C THR A 174 -48.70 18.23 16.71
N LEU A 175 -48.91 18.41 15.41
CA LEU A 175 -49.90 19.34 14.84
C LEU A 175 -51.25 18.67 14.48
N ILE A 176 -51.37 17.37 14.70
CA ILE A 176 -52.60 16.56 14.53
C ILE A 176 -53.11 16.18 15.92
#